data_AF-A0A7K4CK22-F1
#
_entry.id   AF-A0A7K4CK22-F1
#
_cell.length_a   1.000
_cell.length_b   1.000
_cell.length_c   1.000
_cell.angle_alpha   90.00
_cell.angle_beta   90.00
_cell.angle_gamma   90.00
#
_symmetry.space_group_name_H-M   'P 1'
#
loop_
_entity.id
_entity.type
_entity.pdbx_description
1 polymer ?
#
loop_
_entity_poly.entity_id
_entity_poly.type
_entity_poly.pdbx_seq_one_letter_code
_entity_poly.pdbx_strand_id
1 'polypeptide(L)' 'MNKNWIEIGISTGLVLLMIALILGAQMVMPVELRSSCFALTVLLFMIAMGLAGMKLVDI' A
#
# COMPACT_ATOMS: atom_id res chain seq x y z
N MET A 1 -10.35 14.02 -17.19
CA MET A 1 -9.95 12.59 -17.20
C MET A 1 -11.02 11.82 -16.46
N ASN A 2 -11.47 10.67 -16.96
CA ASN A 2 -12.63 9.97 -16.41
C ASN A 2 -12.33 9.53 -14.97
N LYS A 3 -13.15 9.92 -13.99
CA LYS A 3 -12.88 9.78 -12.54
C LYS A 3 -12.48 8.34 -12.14
N ASN A 4 -13.14 7.36 -12.77
CA ASN A 4 -12.85 5.93 -12.63
C ASN A 4 -11.40 5.54 -12.98
N TRP A 5 -10.78 6.19 -13.97
CA TRP A 5 -9.40 5.87 -14.36
C TRP A 5 -8.38 6.36 -13.32
N ILE A 6 -8.69 7.45 -12.62
CA ILE A 6 -7.84 7.98 -11.54
C ILE A 6 -7.92 7.05 -10.33
N GLU A 7 -9.12 6.58 -9.97
CA GLU A 7 -9.31 5.61 -8.88
C GLU A 7 -8.56 4.29 -9.15
N ILE A 8 -8.67 3.75 -10.36
CA ILE A 8 -7.95 2.53 -10.77
C ILE A 8 -6.44 2.76 -10.72
N GLY A 9 -5.96 3.91 -11.21
CA GLY A 9 -4.54 4.27 -11.17
C GLY A 9 -3.99 4.39 -9.75
N ILE A 10 -4.72 5.05 -8.86
CA ILE A 10 -4.33 5.20 -7.45
C ILE A 10 -4.37 3.85 -6.74
N SER A 11 -5.43 3.06 -6.90
CA SER A 11 -5.55 1.73 -6.28
C SER A 11 -4.44 0.79 -6.74
N THR A 12 -4.20 0.70 -8.06
CA THR A 12 -3.17 -0.18 -8.63
C THR A 12 -1.77 0.27 -8.23
N GLY A 13 -1.52 1.58 -8.26
CA GLY A 13 -0.25 2.17 -7.83
C GLY A 13 0.05 1.94 -6.36
N LEU A 14 -0.97 2.05 -5.49
CA LEU A 14 -0.82 1.71 -4.08
C LEU A 14 -0.43 0.23 -3.94
N VAL A 15 -1.16 -0.70 -4.53
CA VAL A 15 -0.85 -2.14 -4.39
C VAL A 15 0.57 -2.46 -4.87
N LEU A 16 1.04 -1.88 -5.98
CA LEU A 16 2.43 -2.05 -6.43
C LEU A 16 3.45 -1.55 -5.40
N LEU A 17 3.18 -0.41 -4.76
CA LEU A 17 4.03 0.14 -3.72
C LEU A 17 4.06 -0.75 -2.47
N MET A 18 2.93 -1.39 -2.12
CA MET A 18 2.87 -2.39 -1.04
C MET A 18 3.81 -3.56 -1.32
N ILE A 19 3.73 -4.12 -2.53
CA ILE A 19 4.54 -5.27 -2.94
C ILE A 19 6.03 -4.89 -2.91
N ALA A 20 6.39 -3.70 -3.41
CA ALA A 20 7.77 -3.22 -3.38
C ALA A 20 8.31 -3.09 -1.93
N LEU A 21 7.50 -2.54 -1.00
CA LEU A 21 7.88 -2.43 0.40
C LEU A 21 8.04 -3.79 1.07
N ILE A 22 7.12 -4.74 0.81
CA ILE A 22 7.19 -6.10 1.32
C ILE A 22 8.45 -6.80 0.82
N LEU A 23 8.77 -6.70 -0.48
CA LEU A 23 9.97 -7.31 -1.05
C LEU A 23 11.25 -6.68 -0.50
N GLY A 24 11.30 -5.35 -0.43
CA GLY A 24 12.44 -4.62 0.15
C GLY A 24 12.67 -4.99 1.62
N ALA A 25 11.59 -5.03 2.42
CA ALA A 25 11.66 -5.46 3.81
C ALA A 25 12.16 -6.90 3.95
N GLN A 26 11.72 -7.83 3.10
CA GLN A 26 12.18 -9.21 3.14
C GLN A 26 13.67 -9.36 2.78
N MET A 27 14.21 -8.51 1.91
CA MET A 27 15.63 -8.53 1.55
C MET A 27 16.55 -7.98 2.67
N VAL A 28 16.04 -7.06 3.49
CA VAL A 28 16.86 -6.35 4.50
C VAL A 28 16.66 -6.90 5.93
N MET A 29 15.45 -7.37 6.26
CA MET A 29 15.12 -7.80 7.62
C MET A 29 15.52 -9.27 7.90
N PRO A 30 16.01 -9.55 9.12
CA PRO A 30 16.26 -10.91 9.59
C PRO A 30 14.96 -11.72 9.68
N VAL A 31 15.08 -13.05 9.56
CA VAL A 31 13.94 -13.97 9.39
C VAL A 31 12.95 -13.89 10.55
N GLU A 32 13.40 -13.61 11.77
CA GLU A 32 12.49 -13.52 12.93
C GLU A 32 11.58 -12.29 12.88
N LEU A 33 12.04 -11.18 12.28
CA LEU A 33 11.27 -9.94 12.18
C LEU A 33 10.40 -9.85 10.92
N ARG A 34 10.59 -10.72 9.92
CA ARG A 34 9.85 -10.66 8.65
C ARG A 34 8.33 -10.70 8.84
N SER A 35 7.81 -11.58 9.70
CA SER A 35 6.36 -11.67 9.94
C SER A 35 5.80 -10.38 10.56
N SER A 36 6.50 -9.80 11.54
CA SER A 36 6.09 -8.54 12.16
C SER A 36 6.19 -7.37 11.18
N CYS A 37 7.22 -7.35 10.34
CA CYS A 37 7.42 -6.32 9.32
C CYS A 37 6.34 -6.38 8.24
N PHE A 38 5.92 -7.59 7.87
CA PHE A 38 4.81 -7.80 6.93
C PHE A 38 3.50 -7.26 7.51
N ALA A 39 3.18 -7.62 8.75
CA ALA A 39 1.98 -7.13 9.44
C ALA A 39 1.96 -5.59 9.53
N LEU A 40 3.08 -4.96 9.89
CA LEU A 40 3.22 -3.51 9.93
C LEU A 40 3.05 -2.85 8.55
N THR A 41 3.63 -3.44 7.51
CA THR A 41 3.51 -2.93 6.15
C THR A 41 2.07 -2.96 5.67
N VAL A 42 1.36 -4.07 5.91
CA VAL A 42 -0.05 -4.23 5.56
C VAL A 42 -0.92 -3.25 6.36
N LEU A 43 -0.65 -3.06 7.66
CA LEU A 43 -1.36 -2.10 8.50
C LEU A 43 -1.23 -0.67 7.96
N LEU A 44 0.01 -0.24 7.65
CA LEU A 44 0.28 1.05 7.02
C LEU A 44 -0.46 1.21 5.69
N PHE A 45 -0.49 0.14 4.90
CA PHE A 45 -1.19 0.13 3.62
C PHE A 45 -2.70 0.27 3.73
N MET A 46 -3.28 -0.37 4.73
CA MET A 46 -4.72 -0.29 5.01
C MET A 46 -5.14 1.13 5.40
N ILE A 47 -4.32 1.80 6.22
CA ILE A 47 -4.53 3.21 6.57
C ILE A 47 -4.37 4.11 5.33
N ALA A 48 -3.32 3.89 4.53
CA ALA A 48 -3.07 4.65 3.31
C ALA A 48 -4.21 4.50 2.28
N MET A 49 -4.72 3.28 2.08
CA MET A 49 -5.90 3.00 1.24
C MET A 49 -7.13 3.74 1.75
N GLY A 50 -7.40 3.70 3.06
CA GLY A 50 -8.53 4.40 3.67
C GLY A 50 -8.44 5.92 3.48
N LEU A 51 -7.27 6.51 3.69
CA LEU A 51 -7.02 7.94 3.46
C LEU A 51 -7.13 8.31 1.98
N ALA A 52 -6.55 7.52 1.09
CA ALA A 52 -6.63 7.74 -0.35
C ALA A 52 -8.07 7.63 -0.86
N GLY A 53 -8.85 6.68 -0.34
CA GLY A 53 -10.27 6.53 -0.62
C GLY A 53 -11.10 7.75 -0.18
N MET A 54 -10.85 8.28 1.02
CA MET A 54 -11.50 9.53 1.46
C MET A 54 -11.16 10.71 0.56
N LYS A 55 -9.88 10.83 0.15
CA LYS A 55 -9.44 11.92 -0.73
C LYS A 55 -10.00 11.82 -2.15
N LEU A 56 -10.28 10.59 -2.62
CA LEU A 56 -10.93 10.32 -3.91
C LEU A 56 -12.43 10.63 -3.90
N VAL A 57 -13.08 10.53 -2.74
CA VAL A 57 -14.50 10.92 -2.56
C VAL A 57 -14.68 12.44 -2.58
N ASP A 58 -13.69 13.19 -2.08
CA ASP A 58 -13.71 14.66 -2.00
C ASP A 58 -13.38 15.36 -3.33
N ILE A 59 -12.70 14.66 -4.25
CA ILE A 59 -12.40 15.08 -5.64
C ILE A 59 -13.58 14.78 -6.56
#